data_AF-A0A9P7VW41-F1
#
_entry.id   AF-A0A9P7VW41-F1
#
_cell.length_a   1.000
_cell.length_b   1.000
_cell.length_c   1.000
_cell.angle_alpha   90.00
_cell.angle_beta   90.00
_cell.angle_gamma   90.00
#
_symmetry.space_group_name_H-M   'P 1'
#
loop_
_entity.id
_entity.type
_entity.pdbx_description
1 polymer ?
#
loop_
_entity_poly.entity_id
_entity_poly.type
_entity_poly.pdbx_seq_one_letter_code
_entity_poly.pdbx_strand_id
1 'polypeptide(L)'
;MAASRVASRQLSQHLSTIATKWVQDPFRHIQLSVFLESLAKHPRLTPQAVEAASALQNNIVFNKYPLSPKTLEPASVPLHYSRLVEGMEKSAQGIGRPWWKAFFGVW
;
A
#
# COMPACT_ATOMS: atom_id res chain seq x y z
N MET A 1 -29.40 -16.96 -15.45
CA MET A 1 -28.43 -15.94 -15.92
C MET A 1 -28.53 -14.57 -15.23
N ALA A 2 -29.61 -14.24 -14.51
CA ALA A 2 -29.71 -12.96 -13.79
C ALA A 2 -28.85 -12.90 -12.50
N ALA A 3 -28.74 -14.02 -11.75
CA ALA A 3 -27.99 -14.07 -10.49
C ALA A 3 -26.48 -13.77 -10.64
N SER A 4 -25.85 -14.19 -11.74
CA SER A 4 -24.42 -13.93 -11.99
C SER A 4 -24.13 -12.46 -12.28
N ARG A 5 -25.06 -11.73 -12.90
CA ARG A 5 -24.95 -10.28 -13.15
C ARG A 5 -25.15 -9.46 -11.89
N VAL A 6 -26.02 -9.90 -10.98
CA VAL A 6 -26.22 -9.27 -9.68
C VAL A 6 -24.97 -9.45 -8.82
N ALA A 7 -24.41 -10.67 -8.79
CA ALA A 7 -23.16 -10.96 -8.08
C ALA A 7 -21.97 -10.14 -8.62
N SER A 8 -21.81 -10.02 -9.94
CA SER A 8 -20.72 -9.20 -10.51
C SER A 8 -20.89 -7.71 -10.17
N ARG A 9 -22.12 -7.20 -10.16
CA ARG A 9 -22.41 -5.81 -9.79
C ARG A 9 -22.09 -5.54 -8.32
N GLN A 10 -22.42 -6.47 -7.43
CA GLN A 10 -22.06 -6.38 -6.00
C GLN A 10 -20.54 -6.38 -5.80
N LEU A 11 -19.80 -7.26 -6.50
CA LEU A 11 -18.34 -7.28 -6.45
C LEU A 11 -17.71 -5.97 -6.94
N SER A 12 -18.24 -5.42 -8.04
CA SER A 12 -17.75 -4.13 -8.56
C SER A 12 -17.98 -2.98 -7.59
N GLN A 13 -19.15 -2.93 -6.94
CA GLN A 13 -19.48 -1.92 -5.94
C GLN A 13 -18.63 -2.03 -4.67
N HIS A 14 -18.35 -3.26 -4.24
CA HIS A 14 -17.49 -3.49 -3.10
C HIS A 14 -16.06 -3.03 -3.38
N LEU A 15 -15.51 -3.40 -4.55
CA LEU A 15 -14.17 -2.98 -4.94
C LEU A 15 -14.06 -1.47 -5.15
N SER A 16 -15.08 -0.82 -5.73
CA SER A 16 -15.10 0.64 -5.85
C SER A 16 -15.11 1.33 -4.49
N THR A 17 -15.82 0.76 -3.50
CA THR A 17 -15.83 1.29 -2.13
C THR A 17 -14.47 1.15 -1.44
N ILE A 18 -13.77 0.05 -1.69
CA ILE A 18 -12.39 -0.14 -1.21
C ILE A 18 -11.46 0.88 -1.86
N ALA A 19 -11.60 1.09 -3.17
CA ALA A 19 -10.76 2.00 -3.94
C ALA A 19 -10.90 3.47 -3.48
N THR A 20 -12.12 3.93 -3.21
CA THR A 20 -12.37 5.31 -2.75
C THR A 20 -11.86 5.56 -1.34
N LYS A 21 -11.85 4.53 -0.48
CA LYS A 21 -11.28 4.61 0.87
C LYS A 21 -9.76 4.46 0.89
N TRP A 22 -9.13 4.14 -0.23
CA TRP A 22 -7.70 3.88 -0.28
C TRP A 22 -6.91 5.18 -0.11
N VAL A 23 -5.88 5.14 0.75
CA VAL A 23 -5.02 6.30 0.99
C VAL A 23 -4.25 6.63 -0.29
N GLN A 24 -4.25 7.91 -0.68
CA GLN A 24 -3.43 8.37 -1.81
C GLN A 24 -1.95 8.37 -1.44
N ASP A 25 -1.12 7.82 -2.32
CA ASP A 25 0.34 7.89 -2.19
C ASP A 25 0.83 9.27 -2.68
N PRO A 26 1.38 10.14 -1.81
CA PRO A 26 1.82 11.47 -2.20
C PRO A 26 3.08 11.46 -3.07
N PHE A 27 3.83 10.35 -3.14
CA PHE A 27 5.12 10.27 -3.83
C PHE A 27 5.08 9.47 -5.13
N ARG A 28 3.97 8.77 -5.41
CA ARG A 28 3.83 7.98 -6.64
C ARG A 28 2.77 8.57 -7.56
N HIS A 29 3.14 8.74 -8.83
CA HIS A 29 2.19 9.07 -9.89
C HIS A 29 1.20 7.92 -10.16
N ILE A 30 1.60 6.68 -9.87
CA ILE A 30 0.76 5.50 -10.02
C ILE A 30 0.08 5.21 -8.68
N GLN A 31 -1.23 5.50 -8.60
CA GLN A 31 -2.03 5.27 -7.40
C GLN A 31 -2.77 3.94 -7.47
N LEU A 32 -2.70 3.17 -6.38
CA LEU A 32 -3.40 1.89 -6.29
C LEU A 32 -4.93 2.07 -6.32
N SER A 33 -5.46 3.15 -5.74
CA SER A 33 -6.87 3.52 -5.81
C SER A 33 -7.38 3.54 -7.26
N VAL A 34 -6.68 4.24 -8.15
CA VAL A 34 -7.02 4.36 -9.57
C VAL A 34 -7.00 3.00 -10.26
N PHE A 35 -6.01 2.16 -9.94
CA PHE A 35 -5.98 0.79 -10.45
C PHE A 35 -7.19 -0.03 -9.97
N LEU A 36 -7.53 0.02 -8.69
CA LEU A 36 -8.69 -0.70 -8.12
C LEU A 36 -10.02 -0.20 -8.71
N GLU A 37 -10.16 1.10 -8.99
CA GLU A 37 -11.32 1.66 -9.69
C GLU A 37 -11.44 1.14 -11.12
N SER A 38 -10.32 1.03 -11.84
CA SER A 38 -10.30 0.47 -13.19
C SER A 38 -10.65 -1.03 -13.17
N LEU A 39 -10.13 -1.76 -12.18
CA LEU A 39 -10.40 -3.19 -11.98
C LEU A 39 -11.87 -3.45 -11.63
N ALA A 40 -12.51 -2.56 -10.87
CA ALA A 40 -13.94 -2.65 -10.55
C ALA A 40 -14.84 -2.58 -11.80
N LYS A 41 -14.39 -1.90 -12.86
CA LYS A 41 -15.11 -1.78 -14.14
C LYS A 41 -14.81 -2.94 -15.10
N HIS A 42 -13.86 -3.81 -14.76
CA HIS A 42 -13.42 -4.87 -15.65
C HIS A 42 -14.47 -5.99 -15.77
N PRO A 43 -14.78 -6.50 -16.98
CA PRO A 43 -15.83 -7.50 -17.20
C PRO A 43 -15.52 -8.87 -16.58
N ARG A 44 -14.26 -9.15 -16.25
CA ARG A 44 -13.81 -10.41 -15.61
C ARG A 44 -13.28 -10.17 -14.20
N LEU A 45 -14.01 -9.39 -13.40
CA LEU A 45 -13.69 -9.22 -11.99
C LEU A 45 -13.90 -10.53 -11.24
N THR A 46 -12.88 -11.01 -10.54
CA THR A 46 -12.96 -12.23 -9.73
C THR A 46 -13.25 -11.89 -8.27
N PRO A 47 -14.01 -12.75 -7.55
CA PRO A 47 -14.25 -12.55 -6.12
C PRO A 47 -12.95 -12.56 -5.29
N GLN A 48 -11.96 -13.36 -5.71
CA GLN A 48 -10.64 -13.44 -5.09
C GLN A 48 -9.89 -12.11 -5.13
N ALA A 49 -10.02 -11.33 -6.22
CA ALA A 49 -9.38 -10.03 -6.33
C ALA A 49 -9.97 -9.02 -5.33
N VAL A 50 -11.29 -9.08 -5.13
CA VAL A 50 -12.00 -8.24 -4.16
C VAL A 50 -11.62 -8.62 -2.73
N GLU A 51 -11.52 -9.91 -2.44
CA GLU A 51 -11.06 -10.43 -1.15
C GLU A 51 -9.61 -10.02 -0.87
N ALA A 52 -8.72 -10.14 -1.85
CA ALA A 52 -7.32 -9.72 -1.72
C ALA A 52 -7.20 -8.21 -1.46
N ALA A 53 -7.96 -7.38 -2.16
CA ALA A 53 -7.98 -5.93 -1.92
C ALA A 53 -8.46 -5.58 -0.51
N SER A 54 -9.50 -6.27 -0.02
CA SER A 54 -9.99 -6.13 1.36
C SER A 54 -8.96 -6.58 2.40
N ALA A 55 -8.27 -7.70 2.14
CA ALA A 55 -7.24 -8.23 3.03
C ALA A 55 -6.03 -7.30 3.14
N LEU A 56 -5.65 -6.66 2.03
CA LEU A 56 -4.62 -5.62 2.00
C LEU A 56 -5.05 -4.37 2.77
N GLN A 57 -6.27 -3.86 2.55
CA GLN A 57 -6.78 -2.68 3.27
C GLN A 57 -6.80 -2.88 4.78
N ASN A 58 -7.20 -4.07 5.24
CA ASN A 58 -7.34 -4.39 6.65
C ASN A 58 -6.03 -4.93 7.28
N ASN A 59 -4.91 -4.90 6.56
CA ASN A 59 -3.60 -5.38 7.03
C ASN A 59 -3.64 -6.82 7.59
N ILE A 60 -4.53 -7.67 7.08
CA ILE A 60 -4.78 -9.01 7.64
C ILE A 60 -3.52 -9.86 7.61
N VAL A 61 -2.77 -9.81 6.50
CA VAL A 61 -1.53 -10.59 6.32
C VAL A 61 -0.44 -10.13 7.28
N PHE A 62 -0.31 -8.82 7.48
CA PHE A 62 0.67 -8.25 8.42
C PHE A 62 0.37 -8.69 9.85
N ASN A 63 -0.90 -8.67 10.26
CA ASN A 63 -1.32 -9.12 11.58
C ASN A 63 -1.14 -10.63 11.78
N LYS A 64 -1.33 -11.42 10.71
CA LYS A 64 -1.18 -12.88 10.76
C LYS A 64 0.30 -13.30 10.81
N TYR A 65 1.17 -12.55 10.17
CA TYR A 65 2.61 -12.85 10.08
C TYR A 65 3.41 -11.64 10.57
N PRO A 66 3.45 -11.39 11.89
CA PRO A 66 4.21 -10.28 12.44
C PRO A 66 5.69 -10.41 12.09
N LEU A 67 6.30 -9.31 11.66
CA LEU A 67 7.71 -9.26 11.32
C LEU A 67 8.57 -9.38 12.59
N SER A 68 9.57 -10.25 12.54
CA SER A 68 10.50 -10.40 13.66
C SER A 68 11.37 -9.15 13.83
N PRO A 69 11.83 -8.84 15.06
CA PRO A 69 12.76 -7.72 15.28
C PRO A 69 14.02 -7.84 14.43
N LYS A 70 14.54 -9.06 14.22
CA LYS A 70 15.71 -9.30 13.36
C LYS A 70 15.47 -8.96 11.89
N THR A 71 14.21 -9.00 11.45
CA THR A 71 13.80 -8.59 10.10
C THR A 71 13.66 -7.07 9.99
N LEU A 72 13.14 -6.43 11.04
CA LEU A 72 12.97 -4.97 11.12
C LEU A 72 14.28 -4.23 11.44
N GLU A 73 15.25 -4.91 12.01
CA GLU A 73 16.55 -4.34 12.41
C GLU A 73 17.66 -5.29 11.92
N PRO A 74 17.99 -5.26 10.61
CA PRO A 74 19.01 -6.14 10.08
C PRO A 74 20.36 -5.83 10.70
N ALA A 75 21.14 -6.86 11.04
CA ALA A 75 22.41 -6.70 11.77
C ALA A 75 23.43 -5.79 11.05
N SER A 76 23.40 -5.72 9.72
CA SER A 76 24.26 -4.83 8.93
C SER A 76 23.86 -3.36 9.04
N VAL A 77 22.57 -3.06 9.16
CA VAL A 77 22.03 -1.68 9.24
C VAL A 77 20.79 -1.66 10.14
N PRO A 78 20.94 -1.67 11.48
CA PRO A 78 19.81 -1.83 12.41
C PRO A 78 18.73 -0.75 12.24
N LEU A 79 19.14 0.48 11.93
CA LEU A 79 18.25 1.62 11.75
C LEU A 79 17.70 1.75 10.31
N HIS A 80 17.79 0.73 9.47
CA HIS A 80 17.45 0.85 8.04
C HIS A 80 16.02 1.37 7.82
N TYR A 81 15.03 0.73 8.44
CA TYR A 81 13.62 1.07 8.22
C TYR A 81 13.20 2.34 8.94
N SER A 82 13.73 2.61 10.14
CA SER A 82 13.47 3.88 10.84
C SER A 82 13.97 5.08 10.04
N ARG A 83 15.17 4.96 9.45
CA ARG A 83 15.76 5.97 8.55
C ARG A 83 14.95 6.17 7.27
N LEU A 84 14.36 5.10 6.72
CA LEU A 84 13.47 5.21 5.56
C LEU A 84 12.21 6.01 5.90
N VAL A 85 11.58 5.72 7.04
CA VAL A 85 10.39 6.44 7.50
C VAL A 85 10.71 7.91 7.74
N GLU A 86 11.78 8.21 8.47
CA GLU A 86 12.23 9.59 8.73
C GLU A 86 12.55 10.34 7.43
N GLY A 87 13.20 9.67 6.48
CA GLY A 87 13.49 10.24 5.15
C GLY A 87 12.21 10.58 4.38
N MET A 88 11.19 9.71 4.44
CA MET A 88 9.89 9.99 3.82
C MET A 88 9.18 11.18 4.47
N GLU A 89 9.13 11.23 5.80
CA GLU A 89 8.48 12.32 6.54
C GLU A 89 9.13 13.67 6.26
N LYS A 90 10.47 13.73 6.29
CA LYS A 90 11.22 14.95 5.98
C LYS A 90 11.03 15.38 4.52
N SER A 91 11.02 14.43 3.59
CA SER A 91 10.76 14.71 2.16
C SER A 91 9.37 15.31 1.95
N ALA A 92 8.33 14.79 2.64
CA ALA A 92 6.98 15.34 2.58
C ALA A 92 6.92 16.79 3.09
N GLN A 93 7.78 17.14 4.04
CA GLN A 93 7.92 18.50 4.58
C GLN A 93 8.80 19.42 3.72
N GLY A 94 9.34 18.94 2.60
CA GLY A 94 10.27 19.68 1.75
C GLY A 94 11.68 19.80 2.33
N ILE A 95 12.00 19.02 3.38
CA ILE A 95 13.31 19.03 4.04
C ILE A 95 14.22 18.02 3.36
N GLY A 96 15.14 18.52 2.53
CA GLY A 96 16.19 17.72 1.91
C GLY A 96 17.27 17.29 2.90
N ARG A 97 17.94 16.16 2.62
CA ARG A 97 19.12 15.73 3.38
C ARG A 97 20.34 16.54 2.95
N PRO A 98 21.06 17.20 3.88
CA PRO A 98 22.33 17.86 3.55
C PRO A 98 23.34 16.89 2.93
N TRP A 99 24.08 17.34 1.91
CA TRP A 99 25.03 16.51 1.17
C TRP A 99 26.08 15.86 2.09
N TRP A 100 26.56 16.58 3.11
CA TRP A 100 27.56 16.08 4.06
C TRP A 100 27.01 14.95 4.92
N LYS A 101 25.72 14.98 5.28
CA LYS A 101 25.06 13.89 6.00
C LYS A 101 25.01 12.62 5.15
N ALA A 102 24.71 12.77 3.86
CA ALA A 102 24.73 11.65 2.91
C ALA A 102 26.14 11.06 2.76
N PHE A 103 27.16 11.92 2.63
CA PHE A 103 28.56 11.54 2.47
C PHE A 103 29.12 10.78 3.70
N PHE A 104 28.87 11.29 4.91
CA PHE A 104 29.38 10.66 6.14
C PHE A 104 28.51 9.53 6.69
N GLY A 105 27.41 9.17 6.01
CA GLY A 105 26.46 8.18 6.53
C GLY A 105 25.78 8.61 7.83
N VAL A 106 25.81 9.91 8.15
CA VAL A 106 25.17 10.52 9.31
C VAL A 106 23.71 10.80 8.95
N TRP A 107 22.79 10.42 9.84
CA TRP A 107 21.36 10.61 9.64
C TRP A 107 20.89 11.78 10.51
#